data_AF-A0A845UPE2-F1
#
_entry.id   AF-A0A845UPE2-F1
#
_cell.length_a   1.000
_cell.length_b   1.000
_cell.length_c   1.000
_cell.angle_alpha   90.00
_cell.angle_beta   90.00
_cell.angle_gamma   90.00
#
_symmetry.space_group_name_H-M   'P 1'
#
loop_
_entity.id
_entity.type
_entity.pdbx_description
1 polymer ?
#
loop_
_entity_poly.entity_id
_entity_poly.type
_entity_poly.pdbx_seq_one_letter_code
_entity_poly.pdbx_strand_id
1 'polypeptide(L)'
;MWTDAWIGLPYAVRGRGPTAFDCLGLFIALHLARRGVVIPDPACTMTEALRRGAVDELRPRFRRVEDAEEGDALLFMMAGRPLHLGYALNTTDMLHT
;
A
#
# COMPACT_ATOMS: atom_id res chain seq x y z
N MET A 1 5.55 -16.03 -12.19
CA MET A 1 5.51 -16.13 -10.71
C MET A 1 4.09 -15.81 -10.24
N TRP A 2 3.75 -15.95 -8.95
CA TRP A 2 2.38 -15.59 -8.49
C TRP A 2 2.06 -14.10 -8.70
N THR A 3 3.09 -13.26 -8.77
CA THR A 3 3.02 -11.82 -8.97
C THR A 3 2.53 -11.42 -10.36
N ASP A 4 2.67 -12.29 -11.38
CA ASP A 4 2.32 -11.99 -12.78
C ASP A 4 0.85 -11.55 -12.94
N ALA A 5 -0.04 -12.09 -12.10
CA ALA A 5 -1.47 -11.75 -12.10
C ALA A 5 -1.76 -10.31 -11.65
N TRP A 6 -0.79 -9.63 -11.05
CA TRP A 6 -0.93 -8.28 -10.49
C TRP A 6 -0.20 -7.22 -11.31
N ILE A 7 0.67 -7.64 -12.24
CA ILE A 7 1.49 -6.75 -13.06
C ILE A 7 0.68 -6.30 -14.29
N GLY A 8 0.76 -5.01 -14.60
CA GLY A 8 0.08 -4.41 -15.75
C GLY A 8 -1.39 -4.04 -15.49
N LEU A 9 -1.88 -4.24 -14.27
CA LEU A 9 -3.22 -3.77 -13.88
C LEU A 9 -3.25 -2.23 -13.84
N PRO A 10 -4.29 -1.60 -14.40
CA PRO A 10 -4.43 -0.14 -14.39
C PRO A 10 -4.42 0.48 -13.00
N TYR A 11 -3.85 1.68 -12.92
CA TYR A 11 -4.02 2.56 -11.76
C TYR A 11 -5.40 3.25 -11.81
N ALA A 12 -6.09 3.32 -10.66
CA ALA A 12 -7.26 4.16 -10.49
C ALA A 12 -7.32 4.72 -9.07
N VAL A 13 -7.55 6.02 -8.91
CA VAL A 13 -7.77 6.65 -7.60
C VAL A 13 -8.95 6.00 -6.90
N ARG A 14 -8.77 5.54 -5.66
CA ARG A 14 -9.75 4.72 -4.90
C ARG A 14 -10.07 3.38 -5.57
N GLY A 15 -9.21 2.90 -6.47
CA GLY A 15 -9.32 1.58 -7.05
C GLY A 15 -9.23 0.51 -5.97
N ARG A 16 -10.22 -0.37 -5.90
CA ARG A 16 -10.29 -1.52 -4.98
C ARG A 16 -10.43 -2.84 -5.73
N GLY A 17 -10.03 -2.84 -7.00
CA GLY A 17 -10.07 -4.02 -7.86
C GLY A 17 -11.45 -4.35 -8.43
N PRO A 18 -11.54 -5.48 -9.16
CA PRO A 18 -10.40 -6.32 -9.55
C PRO A 18 -9.64 -5.81 -10.79
N THR A 19 -10.17 -4.82 -11.51
CA THR A 19 -9.60 -4.36 -12.80
C THR A 19 -8.69 -3.15 -12.69
N ALA A 20 -8.67 -2.46 -11.55
CA ALA A 20 -7.79 -1.32 -11.30
C ALA A 20 -7.62 -1.07 -9.81
N PHE A 21 -6.46 -0.54 -9.42
CA PHE A 21 -6.07 -0.33 -8.02
C PHE A 21 -5.38 1.01 -7.83
N ASP A 22 -5.48 1.60 -6.64
CA ASP A 22 -4.44 2.51 -6.15
C ASP A 22 -3.48 1.76 -5.22
N CYS A 23 -2.49 2.46 -4.66
CA CYS A 23 -1.46 1.82 -3.84
C CYS A 23 -2.03 1.13 -2.59
N LEU A 24 -3.03 1.73 -1.95
CA LEU A 24 -3.72 1.14 -0.81
C LEU A 24 -4.60 -0.04 -1.24
N GLY A 25 -5.35 0.12 -2.33
CA GLY A 25 -6.22 -0.92 -2.88
C GLY A 25 -5.44 -2.17 -3.28
N LEU A 26 -4.30 -2.00 -3.95
CA LEU A 26 -3.42 -3.11 -4.31
C LEU A 26 -2.88 -3.78 -3.04
N PHE A 27 -2.42 -3.01 -2.06
CA PHE A 27 -1.91 -3.55 -0.80
C PHE A 27 -2.94 -4.38 -0.02
N ILE A 28 -4.19 -3.89 0.08
CA ILE A 28 -5.30 -4.61 0.72
C ILE A 28 -5.61 -5.90 -0.05
N ALA A 29 -5.70 -5.83 -1.38
CA ALA A 29 -6.01 -6.99 -2.21
C ALA A 29 -4.92 -8.07 -2.13
N LEU A 30 -3.65 -7.67 -2.13
CA LEU A 30 -2.52 -8.58 -1.93
C LEU A 30 -2.53 -9.23 -0.55
N HIS A 31 -2.83 -8.48 0.52
CA HIS A 31 -2.97 -9.06 1.86
C HIS A 31 -4.07 -10.12 1.94
N LEU A 32 -5.20 -9.85 1.31
CA LEU A 32 -6.29 -10.82 1.25
C LEU A 32 -5.87 -12.06 0.46
N ALA A 33 -5.31 -11.89 -0.74
CA ALA A 33 -4.96 -13.00 -1.62
C ALA A 33 -3.78 -13.84 -1.11
N ARG A 34 -2.80 -13.22 -0.45
CA ARG A 34 -1.55 -13.86 -0.02
C ARG A 34 -1.61 -14.39 1.41
N ARG A 35 -2.32 -13.68 2.29
CA ARG A 35 -2.31 -13.95 3.73
C ARG A 35 -3.70 -14.24 4.30
N GLY A 36 -4.77 -14.09 3.52
CA GLY A 36 -6.14 -14.21 4.01
C GLY A 36 -6.53 -13.11 5.00
N VAL A 37 -5.77 -12.00 5.05
CA VAL A 37 -6.00 -10.91 6.00
C VAL A 37 -6.85 -9.83 5.34
N VAL A 38 -7.96 -9.49 5.98
CA VAL A 38 -8.82 -8.38 5.57
C VAL A 38 -8.35 -7.11 6.27
N ILE A 39 -7.78 -6.19 5.50
CA ILE A 39 -7.41 -4.86 5.97
C ILE A 39 -8.59 -3.90 5.70
N PRO A 40 -9.11 -3.19 6.72
CA PRO A 40 -10.18 -2.22 6.52
C PRO A 40 -9.75 -1.08 5.59
N ASP A 41 -10.56 -0.79 4.57
CA ASP A 41 -10.40 0.39 3.74
C ASP A 41 -10.97 1.63 4.47
N PRO A 42 -10.17 2.69 4.70
CA PRO A 42 -10.65 3.94 5.29
C PRO A 42 -11.61 4.73 4.37
N ALA A 43 -11.82 4.28 3.13
CA ALA A 43 -12.77 4.84 2.17
C ALA A 43 -12.60 6.34 1.92
N CYS A 44 -11.36 6.82 1.98
CA CYS A 44 -10.99 8.20 1.75
C CYS A 44 -9.90 8.32 0.67
N THR A 45 -9.81 9.50 0.09
CA THR A 45 -8.71 9.90 -0.78
C THR A 45 -7.47 10.28 0.05
N MET A 46 -6.30 10.29 -0.59
CA MET A 46 -5.07 10.79 0.04
C MET A 46 -5.22 12.24 0.50
N THR A 47 -5.91 13.08 -0.28
CA THR A 47 -6.18 14.49 0.08
C THR A 47 -7.01 14.60 1.35
N GLU A 48 -8.02 13.76 1.53
CA GLU A 48 -8.82 13.72 2.76
C GLU A 48 -8.02 13.19 3.94
N ALA A 49 -7.25 12.12 3.76
CA ALA A 49 -6.36 11.58 4.80
C ALA A 49 -5.34 12.64 5.27
N LEU A 50 -4.79 13.44 4.35
CA LEU A 50 -3.91 14.56 4.66
C LEU A 50 -4.61 15.67 5.43
N ARG A 51 -5.80 16.10 4.99
CA ARG A 51 -6.59 17.12 5.69
C ARG A 51 -6.92 16.71 7.13
N ARG A 52 -7.10 15.42 7.37
CA ARG A 52 -7.36 14.84 8.69
C ARG A 52 -6.10 14.65 9.54
N GLY A 53 -4.90 14.83 8.98
CA GLY A 53 -3.64 14.63 9.69
C GLY A 53 -3.30 13.18 10.01
N ALA A 54 -3.98 12.20 9.38
CA ALA A 54 -3.86 10.78 9.73
C ALA A 54 -2.40 10.26 9.64
N VAL A 55 -1.65 10.75 8.66
CA VAL A 55 -0.24 10.41 8.51
C VAL A 55 0.62 10.98 9.63
N ASP A 56 0.38 12.23 10.05
CA ASP A 56 1.16 12.85 11.13
C ASP A 56 0.87 12.19 12.48
N GLU A 57 -0.38 11.79 12.71
CA GLU A 57 -0.79 11.05 13.90
C GLU A 57 -0.10 9.68 13.98
N LEU A 58 0.00 8.97 12.87
CA LEU A 58 0.58 7.62 12.84
C LEU A 58 2.11 7.60 12.70
N ARG A 59 2.72 8.68 12.19
CA ARG A 59 4.16 8.75 11.93
C ARG A 59 5.06 8.35 13.11
N PRO A 60 4.77 8.71 14.37
CA PRO A 60 5.58 8.26 15.51
C PRO A 60 5.60 6.74 15.71
N ARG A 61 4.64 6.01 15.15
CA ARG A 61 4.57 4.54 15.18
C ARG A 61 5.35 3.88 14.05
N PHE A 62 5.83 4.66 13.08
CA PHE A 62 6.62 4.11 11.98
C PHE A 62 8.01 3.76 12.47
N ARG A 63 8.44 2.55 12.14
CA ARG A 63 9.79 2.07 12.40
C ARG A 63 10.52 1.92 11.08
N ARG A 64 11.83 2.17 11.11
CA ARG A 64 12.70 1.80 10.01
C ARG A 64 12.75 0.26 9.94
N VAL A 65 12.67 -0.27 8.73
CA VAL A 65 12.81 -1.70 8.42
C VAL A 65 14.13 -1.83 7.66
N GLU A 66 15.08 -2.60 8.20
CA GLU A 66 16.37 -2.87 7.54
C GLU A 66 16.24 -4.06 6.57
N ASP A 67 15.54 -5.11 6.99
CA ASP A 67 15.21 -6.28 6.18
C ASP A 67 13.69 -6.41 6.09
N ALA A 68 13.14 -6.30 4.89
CA ALA A 68 11.69 -6.38 4.67
C ALA A 68 11.27 -7.83 4.41
N GLU A 69 10.20 -8.26 5.06
CA GLU A 69 9.56 -9.54 4.82
C GLU A 69 8.40 -9.39 3.83
N GLU A 70 8.04 -10.46 3.11
CA GLU A 70 6.90 -10.43 2.20
C GLU A 70 5.66 -9.87 2.91
N GLY A 71 5.00 -8.86 2.35
CA GLY A 71 3.80 -8.26 2.92
C GLY A 71 4.04 -7.14 3.94
N ASP A 72 5.28 -6.81 4.27
CA ASP A 72 5.55 -5.56 4.96
C ASP A 72 5.06 -4.35 4.12
N ALA A 73 4.51 -3.35 4.81
CA ALA A 73 4.14 -2.08 4.22
C ALA A 73 5.37 -1.18 4.10
N LEU A 74 5.85 -0.96 2.88
CA LEU A 74 6.95 -0.05 2.61
C LEU A 74 6.38 1.35 2.35
N LEU A 75 6.61 2.30 3.25
CA LEU A 75 6.11 3.67 3.13
C LEU A 75 7.11 4.55 2.39
N PHE A 76 6.61 5.27 1.38
CA PHE A 76 7.41 6.19 0.57
C PHE A 76 6.94 7.63 0.68
N MET A 77 7.91 8.52 0.62
CA MET A 77 7.68 9.96 0.65
C MET A 77 7.16 10.44 -0.70
N MET A 78 5.95 10.98 -0.71
CA MET A 78 5.35 11.67 -1.85
C MET A 78 4.91 13.05 -1.39
N ALA A 79 5.26 14.10 -2.15
CA ALA A 79 5.02 15.50 -1.75
C ALA A 79 5.52 15.85 -0.33
N GLY A 80 6.66 15.26 0.09
CA GLY A 80 7.26 15.50 1.40
C GLY A 80 6.59 14.77 2.57
N ARG A 81 5.68 13.81 2.32
CA ARG A 81 4.92 13.07 3.34
C ARG A 81 4.88 11.57 3.03
N PRO A 82 4.90 10.66 4.04
CA PRO A 82 4.82 9.22 3.81
C PRO A 82 3.38 8.84 3.46
N LEU A 83 3.06 8.91 2.17
CA LEU A 83 1.70 8.85 1.64
C LEU A 83 1.50 7.74 0.63
N HIS A 84 2.59 7.18 0.14
CA HIS A 84 2.57 6.09 -0.82
C HIS A 84 3.04 4.81 -0.14
N LEU A 85 2.51 3.67 -0.56
CA LEU A 85 2.95 2.39 -0.03
C LEU A 85 3.15 1.32 -1.11
N GLY A 86 4.05 0.41 -0.82
CA GLY A 86 4.25 -0.84 -1.57
C GLY A 86 4.07 -2.07 -0.67
N TYR A 87 3.74 -3.20 -1.29
CA TYR A 87 3.74 -4.52 -0.67
C TYR A 87 5.11 -5.15 -0.90
N ALA A 88 5.91 -5.34 0.14
CA ALA A 88 7.22 -5.99 0.02
C ALA A 88 7.06 -7.43 -0.51
N LEU A 89 7.91 -7.84 -1.45
CA LEU A 89 8.08 -9.24 -1.83
C LEU A 89 9.26 -9.85 -1.07
N ASN A 90 10.29 -9.04 -0.85
CA ASN A 90 11.50 -9.31 -0.08
C ASN A 90 12.19 -7.96 0.22
N THR A 91 13.43 -7.97 0.71
CA THR A 91 14.20 -6.75 1.01
C THR A 91 14.46 -5.84 -0.20
N THR A 92 14.46 -6.35 -1.43
CA THR A 92 14.81 -5.61 -2.65
C THR A 92 13.63 -5.32 -3.57
N ASP A 93 12.60 -6.16 -3.56
CA ASP A 93 11.49 -6.13 -4.50
C ASP A 93 10.16 -5.85 -3.81
N MET A 94 9.26 -5.17 -4.52
CA MET A 94 7.91 -4.87 -4.06
C MET A 94 6.91 -4.81 -5.21
N LEU A 95 5.63 -4.97 -4.89
CA LEU A 95 4.52 -4.62 -5.77
C LEU A 95 3.91 -3.29 -5.33
N HIS A 96 3.66 -2.41 -6.29
CA HIS A 96 3.00 -1.14 -6.04
C HIS A 96 2.34 -0.61 -7.33
N THR A 97 1.45 0.36 -7.18
CA THR A 97 0.91 1.17 -8.29
C THR A 97 1.39 2.60 -8.20
#